data_AF-A0A836QP04-F1
#
_entry.id   AF-A0A836QP04-F1
#
_cell.length_a   1.000
_cell.length_b   1.000
_cell.length_c   1.000
_cell.angle_alpha   90.00
_cell.angle_beta   90.00
_cell.angle_gamma   90.00
#
_symmetry.space_group_name_H-M   'P 1'
#
loop_
_entity.id
_entity.type
_entity.pdbx_description
1 polymer ?
#
loop_
_entity_poly.entity_id
_entity_poly.type
_entity_poly.pdbx_seq_one_letter_code
_entity_poly.pdbx_strand_id
1 'polypeptide(L)'
;GVRRGGDVFKALALGADAVGIGRPYVWGLGAFGEDGVDEVIQVIMNEFRMVMRQTRTTSIDQITSRFVMEAENPIMTRLNEFGFGL
;
A
#
# COMPACT_ATOMS: atom_id res chain seq x y z
N GLY A 1 -7.48 5.02 2.12
CA GLY A 1 -7.28 5.50 0.74
C GLY A 1 -5.79 5.50 0.44
N VAL A 2 -5.39 5.45 -0.83
CA VAL A 2 -3.99 5.22 -1.23
C VAL A 2 -3.13 6.44 -0.98
N ARG A 3 -2.14 6.33 -0.08
CA ARG A 3 -1.24 7.44 0.28
C ARG A 3 0.23 7.07 0.22
N ARG A 4 0.53 5.77 0.14
CA ARG A 4 1.90 5.22 0.12
C ARG A 4 2.07 4.23 -1.01
N GLY A 5 3.31 3.98 -1.41
CA GLY A 5 3.65 2.92 -2.37
C GLY A 5 3.22 1.52 -1.90
N GLY A 6 3.25 1.27 -0.58
CA GLY A 6 2.77 0.01 0.00
C GLY A 6 1.24 -0.18 -0.14
N ASP A 7 0.46 0.89 -0.20
CA ASP A 7 -0.98 0.78 -0.46
C ASP A 7 -1.25 0.36 -1.90
N VAL A 8 -0.48 0.89 -2.85
CA VAL A 8 -0.52 0.47 -4.27
C VAL A 8 -0.17 -1.01 -4.37
N PHE A 9 0.94 -1.42 -3.76
CA PHE A 9 1.39 -2.82 -3.79
C PHE A 9 0.34 -3.78 -3.22
N LYS A 10 -0.25 -3.46 -2.06
CA LYS A 10 -1.32 -4.28 -1.47
C LYS A 10 -2.55 -4.38 -2.38
N ALA A 11 -2.97 -3.27 -2.99
CA ALA A 11 -4.13 -3.27 -3.88
C ALA A 11 -3.89 -4.15 -5.11
N LEU A 12 -2.72 -4.05 -5.73
CA LEU A 12 -2.33 -4.92 -6.86
C LEU A 12 -2.26 -6.40 -6.42
N ALA A 13 -1.69 -6.68 -5.25
CA ALA A 13 -1.63 -8.05 -4.70
C ALA A 13 -3.02 -8.66 -4.43
N LEU A 14 -4.02 -7.82 -4.16
CA LEU A 14 -5.42 -8.22 -4.00
C LEU A 14 -6.19 -8.30 -5.33
N GLY A 15 -5.52 -8.11 -6.47
CA GLY A 15 -6.11 -8.28 -7.80
C GLY A 15 -6.67 -7.00 -8.44
N ALA A 16 -6.29 -5.81 -7.97
CA ALA A 16 -6.64 -4.57 -8.67
C ALA A 16 -5.83 -4.39 -9.96
N ASP A 17 -6.48 -3.96 -11.05
CA ASP A 17 -5.80 -3.60 -12.30
C ASP A 17 -5.13 -2.22 -12.24
N ALA A 18 -5.72 -1.31 -11.46
CA ALA A 18 -5.25 0.07 -11.31
C ALA A 18 -5.63 0.65 -9.93
N VAL A 19 -4.90 1.69 -9.52
CA VAL A 19 -5.08 2.35 -8.22
C VAL A 19 -5.16 3.86 -8.40
N GLY A 20 -6.31 4.45 -8.08
CA GLY A 20 -6.52 5.89 -8.16
C GLY A 20 -6.03 6.66 -6.93
N ILE A 21 -5.51 7.87 -7.15
CA ILE A 21 -5.09 8.81 -6.10
C ILE A 21 -5.93 10.09 -6.20
N GLY A 22 -6.65 10.44 -5.14
CA GLY A 22 -7.51 11.63 -5.09
C GLY A 22 -6.90 12.76 -4.27
N ARG A 23 -7.13 12.76 -2.94
CA ARG A 23 -6.68 13.86 -2.06
C ARG A 23 -5.19 14.25 -2.19
N PRO A 24 -4.23 13.31 -2.25
CA PRO A 24 -2.81 13.69 -2.39
C PRO A 24 -2.53 14.51 -3.64
N TYR A 25 -3.18 14.19 -4.76
CA TYR A 25 -3.06 14.95 -6.00
C TYR A 25 -3.52 16.41 -5.77
N VAL A 26 -4.70 16.59 -5.17
CA VAL A 26 -5.26 17.93 -4.90
C VAL A 26 -4.39 18.71 -3.89
N TRP A 27 -3.78 18.02 -2.92
CA TRP A 27 -2.85 18.65 -1.98
C TRP A 27 -1.56 19.12 -2.64
N GLY A 28 -0.98 18.30 -3.52
CA GLY A 28 0.17 18.70 -4.33
C GLY A 28 -0.15 19.93 -5.19
N LEU A 29 -1.28 19.87 -5.88
CA LEU A 29 -1.80 20.98 -6.69
C LEU A 29 -1.97 22.27 -5.88
N GLY A 30 -2.54 22.17 -4.68
CA GLY A 30 -2.76 23.33 -3.82
C GLY A 30 -1.48 23.88 -3.19
N ALA A 31 -0.45 23.05 -2.97
CA ALA A 31 0.79 23.45 -2.32
C ALA A 31 1.78 24.11 -3.27
N PHE A 32 2.03 23.49 -4.43
CA PHE A 32 3.05 23.94 -5.38
C PHE A 32 2.60 23.83 -6.85
N GLY A 33 1.29 23.82 -7.11
CA GLY A 33 0.78 23.70 -8.47
C GLY A 33 1.13 22.35 -9.12
N GLU A 34 1.44 22.38 -10.40
CA GLU A 34 1.84 21.21 -11.20
C GLU A 34 3.05 20.49 -10.60
N ASP A 35 4.11 21.23 -10.21
CA ASP A 35 5.31 20.67 -9.58
C ASP A 35 4.97 19.88 -8.31
N GLY A 36 4.00 20.37 -7.52
CA GLY A 36 3.55 19.68 -6.32
C GLY A 36 2.79 18.39 -6.62
N VAL A 37 2.04 18.35 -7.73
CA VAL A 37 1.40 17.12 -8.21
C VAL A 37 2.45 16.09 -8.63
N ASP A 38 3.44 16.53 -9.39
CA ASP A 38 4.52 15.68 -9.88
C ASP A 38 5.31 15.07 -8.71
N GLU A 39 5.66 15.87 -7.71
CA GLU A 39 6.36 15.38 -6.51
C GLU A 39 5.53 14.34 -5.74
N VAL A 40 4.23 14.55 -5.58
CA VAL A 40 3.35 13.56 -4.92
C VAL A 40 3.34 12.23 -5.68
N ILE A 41 3.24 12.28 -7.01
CA ILE A 41 3.26 11.08 -7.85
C ILE A 41 4.63 10.40 -7.75
N GLN A 42 5.72 11.16 -7.83
CA GLN A 42 7.08 10.64 -7.74
C GLN A 42 7.35 9.96 -6.40
N VAL A 43 6.94 10.55 -5.28
CA VAL A 43 7.09 9.95 -3.95
C VAL A 43 6.39 8.60 -3.86
N ILE A 44 5.12 8.51 -4.29
CA ILE A 44 4.36 7.26 -4.26
C ILE A 44 4.99 6.21 -5.17
N MET A 45 5.44 6.61 -6.37
CA MET A 45 6.10 5.71 -7.32
C MET A 45 7.45 5.22 -6.79
N ASN A 46 8.22 6.07 -6.12
CA ASN A 46 9.50 5.70 -5.52
C ASN A 46 9.31 4.72 -4.35
N GLU A 47 8.33 4.98 -3.48
CA GLU A 47 7.95 4.05 -2.43
C GLU A 47 7.47 2.71 -3.01
N PHE A 48 6.66 2.73 -4.07
CA PHE A 48 6.16 1.50 -4.70
C PHE A 48 7.31 0.65 -5.25
N ARG A 49 8.25 1.27 -5.98
CA ARG A 49 9.47 0.60 -6.46
C ARG A 49 10.33 0.08 -5.30
N MET A 50 10.41 0.82 -4.20
CA MET A 50 11.13 0.37 -3.00
C MET A 50 10.49 -0.91 -2.42
N VAL A 51 9.16 -0.96 -2.29
CA VAL A 51 8.45 -2.16 -1.83
C VAL A 51 8.70 -3.33 -2.78
N MET A 52 8.58 -3.12 -4.10
CA MET A 52 8.86 -4.17 -5.10
C MET A 52 10.27 -4.75 -4.96
N ARG A 53 11.28 -3.90 -4.70
CA ARG A 53 12.66 -4.35 -4.47
C ARG A 53 12.79 -5.16 -3.19
N GLN A 54 12.10 -4.78 -2.12
CA GLN A 54 12.11 -5.50 -0.83
C GLN A 54 11.41 -6.86 -0.92
N THR A 55 10.35 -6.97 -1.73
CA THR A 55 9.61 -8.21 -1.97
C THR A 55 10.19 -9.08 -3.09
N ARG A 56 11.28 -8.64 -3.73
CA ARG A 56 11.91 -9.29 -4.89
C ARG A 56 10.94 -9.52 -6.06
N THR A 57 10.02 -8.58 -6.27
CA THR A 57 9.15 -8.57 -7.46
C THR A 57 9.75 -7.63 -8.50
N THR A 58 10.15 -8.15 -9.66
CA THR A 58 10.76 -7.35 -10.74
C THR A 58 9.75 -6.86 -11.76
N SER A 59 8.53 -7.39 -11.72
CA SER A 59 7.43 -7.02 -12.61
C SER A 59 6.08 -7.09 -11.88
N ILE A 60 5.06 -6.41 -12.41
CA ILE A 60 3.75 -6.27 -11.76
C ILE A 60 3.01 -7.61 -11.73
N ASP A 61 3.16 -8.46 -12.75
CA ASP A 61 2.55 -9.80 -12.83
C ASP A 61 3.01 -10.75 -11.71
N GLN A 62 4.15 -10.46 -11.07
CA GLN A 62 4.64 -11.24 -9.94
C GLN A 62 3.94 -10.87 -8.62
N ILE A 63 3.26 -9.72 -8.57
CA ILE A 63 2.58 -9.23 -7.37
C ILE A 63 1.28 -10.03 -7.20
N THR A 64 1.25 -10.87 -6.18
CA THR A 64 0.16 -11.81 -5.90
C THR A 64 -0.23 -11.77 -4.42
N SER A 65 -1.37 -12.37 -4.09
CA SER A 65 -1.92 -12.40 -2.73
C SER A 65 -0.97 -13.00 -1.68
N ARG A 66 0.04 -13.79 -2.09
CA ARG A 66 1.06 -14.35 -1.18
C ARG A 66 1.89 -13.31 -0.42
N PHE A 67 1.94 -12.05 -0.91
CA PHE A 67 2.70 -10.97 -0.28
C PHE A 67 1.89 -10.18 0.75
N VAL A 68 0.60 -10.45 0.87
CA VAL A 68 -0.28 -9.79 1.83
C VAL A 68 -0.84 -10.83 2.80
N MET A 69 -0.99 -10.44 4.05
CA MET A 69 -1.65 -11.25 5.07
C MET A 69 -2.97 -10.57 5.43
N GLU A 70 -4.00 -11.38 5.69
CA GLU A 70 -5.22 -10.87 6.27
C GLU A 70 -4.91 -10.25 7.63
N ALA A 71 -5.52 -9.11 7.90
CA ALA A 71 -5.40 -8.46 9.20
C ALA A 71 -6.30 -9.18 10.20
N GLU A 72 -5.92 -10.38 10.62
CA GLU A 72 -6.45 -10.98 11.84
C GLU A 72 -5.85 -10.24 13.03
N ASN A 73 -6.69 -9.77 13.96
CA ASN A 73 -6.23 -9.04 15.14
C ASN A 73 -5.46 -10.00 16.07
N PRO A 74 -4.12 -9.90 16.19
CA PRO A 74 -3.34 -10.91 16.90
C PRO A 74 -3.56 -10.87 18.42
N ILE A 75 -4.19 -9.82 18.95
CA ILE A 75 -4.61 -9.74 20.36
C ILE A 75 -5.84 -10.62 20.62
N MET A 76 -6.73 -10.81 19.63
CA MET A 76 -7.96 -11.59 19.80
C MET A 76 -7.72 -13.10 19.66
N THR A 77 -6.77 -13.53 18.83
CA THR A 77 -6.51 -14.95 18.57
C THR A 77 -5.71 -15.63 19.68
N ARG A 78 -4.81 -14.90 20.38
CA ARG A 78 -4.04 -15.49 21.51
C ARG A 78 -4.85 -15.74 22.78
N LEU A 79 -6.01 -15.12 22.95
CA LEU A 79 -6.82 -15.29 24.17
C LEU A 79 -7.74 -16.52 24.11
N ASN A 80 -8.01 -17.07 22.93
CA ASN A 80 -8.95 -18.19 22.78
C ASN A 80 -8.29 -19.58 22.74
N GLU A 81 -6.97 -19.69 22.70
CA GLU A 81 -6.28 -20.99 22.83
C GLU A 81 -5.93 -21.35 24.29
N PHE A 82 -5.95 -20.39 25.22
CA PHE A 82 -5.58 -20.62 26.63
C PHE A 82 -6.69 -20.30 27.65
N GLY A 83 -7.90 -19.93 27.21
CA GLY A 83 -9.06 -19.86 28.11
C GLY A 83 -8.97 -18.83 29.24
N PHE A 84 -8.15 -17.79 29.10
CA PHE A 84 -8.16 -16.65 30.01
C PHE A 84 -8.51 -15.40 29.22
N GLY A 85 -9.81 -15.17 29.07
CA GLY A 85 -10.36 -13.88 28.66
C GLY A 85 -10.11 -12.82 29.74
N LEU A 86 -9.85 -11.61 29.29
CA LEU A 86 -10.39 -10.41 29.94
C LEU A 86 -11.69 -10.05 29.21
#